data_AF-A0A954HYG0-F1
#
_entry.id   AF-A0A954HYG0-F1
#
_cell.length_a   1.000
_cell.length_b   1.000
_cell.length_c   1.000
_cell.angle_alpha   90.00
_cell.angle_beta   90.00
_cell.angle_gamma   90.00
#
_symmetry.space_group_name_H-M   'P 1'
#
loop_
_entity.id
_entity.type
_entity.pdbx_description
1 polymer ?
#
loop_
_entity_poly.entity_id
_entity_poly.type
_entity_poly.pdbx_seq_one_letter_code
_entity_poly.pdbx_strand_id
1 'polypeptide(L)'
;MPETLLETMPLRDRIREAERLSRELAQHLELDFLTKVHSVRSTTRTDRHGHQHEHVADNTVRTAVDAVLNSHEYTMELTRKLERFLNSINREMHALVSGPSAKNS
;
A
#
# COMPACT_ATOMS: atom_id res chain seq x y z
N MET A 1 -4.77 13.75 4.03
CA MET A 1 -5.61 14.48 3.05
C MET A 1 -7.04 14.52 3.55
N PRO A 2 -7.61 15.70 3.84
CA PRO A 2 -9.03 15.85 4.15
C PRO A 2 -9.89 15.48 2.93
N GLU A 3 -11.02 14.82 3.16
CA GLU A 3 -11.92 14.34 2.08
C GLU A 3 -12.47 15.49 1.22
N THR A 4 -12.65 16.67 1.80
CA THR A 4 -13.12 17.87 1.12
C THR A 4 -12.21 18.31 -0.03
N LEU A 5 -10.89 18.14 0.09
CA LEU A 5 -9.95 18.45 -0.99
C LEU A 5 -10.07 17.47 -2.16
N LEU A 6 -10.32 16.19 -1.88
CA LEU A 6 -10.56 15.19 -2.92
C LEU A 6 -11.81 15.54 -3.72
N GLU A 7 -12.88 15.95 -3.04
CA GLU A 7 -14.16 16.29 -3.67
C GLU A 7 -14.15 17.57 -4.53
N THR A 8 -13.16 18.45 -4.34
CA THR A 8 -12.94 19.61 -5.20
C THR A 8 -12.03 19.33 -6.41
N MET A 9 -11.31 18.21 -6.41
CA MET A 9 -10.39 17.86 -7.49
C MET A 9 -11.15 17.35 -8.72
N PRO A 10 -10.76 17.66 -9.97
CA PRO A 10 -11.40 17.09 -11.14
C PRO A 10 -11.33 15.56 -11.16
N LEU A 11 -12.41 14.88 -11.57
CA LEU A 11 -12.47 13.40 -11.63
C LEU A 11 -11.28 12.77 -12.36
N ARG A 12 -10.89 13.35 -13.51
CA ARG A 12 -9.71 12.90 -14.28
C ARG A 12 -8.43 12.90 -13.45
N ASP A 13 -8.24 13.92 -12.63
CA ASP A 13 -7.02 14.08 -11.83
C ASP A 13 -7.03 13.12 -10.64
N ARG A 14 -8.20 12.84 -10.06
CA ARG A 14 -8.39 11.75 -9.08
C ARG A 14 -8.02 10.39 -9.68
N ILE A 15 -8.48 10.10 -10.91
CA ILE A 15 -8.18 8.86 -11.63
C ILE A 15 -6.67 8.73 -11.87
N ARG A 16 -6.01 9.80 -12.34
CA ARG A 16 -4.56 9.82 -12.56
C ARG A 16 -3.79 9.55 -11.26
N GLU A 17 -4.20 10.15 -10.16
CA GLU A 17 -3.54 9.94 -8.88
C GLU A 17 -3.78 8.52 -8.33
N ALA A 18 -5.00 7.97 -8.49
CA ALA A 18 -5.29 6.58 -8.15
C ALA A 18 -4.44 5.59 -8.97
N GLU A 19 -4.25 5.87 -10.27
CA GLU A 19 -3.41 5.08 -11.16
C GLU A 19 -1.94 5.16 -10.76
N ARG A 20 -1.44 6.36 -10.44
CA ARG A 20 -0.09 6.59 -9.93
C ARG A 20 0.16 5.82 -8.63
N LEU A 21 -0.76 5.90 -7.67
CA LEU A 21 -0.69 5.19 -6.40
C LEU A 21 -0.76 3.67 -6.57
N SER A 22 -1.58 3.17 -7.50
CA SER A 22 -1.64 1.74 -7.82
C SER A 22 -0.30 1.21 -8.33
N ARG A 23 0.37 1.97 -9.22
CA ARG A 23 1.71 1.62 -9.71
C ARG A 23 2.76 1.67 -8.61
N GLU A 24 2.74 2.71 -7.79
CA GLU A 24 3.66 2.87 -6.66
C GLU A 24 3.51 1.72 -5.66
N LEU A 25 2.27 1.33 -5.34
CA LEU A 25 1.97 0.19 -4.46
C LEU A 25 2.47 -1.13 -5.07
N ALA A 26 2.19 -1.39 -6.35
CA ALA A 26 2.67 -2.61 -7.02
C ALA A 26 4.20 -2.68 -7.01
N GLN A 27 4.87 -1.58 -7.37
CA GLN A 27 6.33 -1.50 -7.36
C GLN A 27 6.91 -1.71 -5.96
N HIS A 28 6.32 -1.11 -4.93
CA HIS A 28 6.76 -1.28 -3.54
C HIS A 28 6.61 -2.73 -3.06
N LEU A 29 5.48 -3.37 -3.38
CA LEU A 29 5.24 -4.76 -3.02
C LEU A 29 6.25 -5.70 -3.69
N GLU A 30 6.49 -5.52 -4.99
CA GLU A 30 7.37 -6.39 -5.78
C GLU A 30 8.85 -6.20 -5.46
N LEU A 31 9.31 -4.95 -5.42
CA LEU A 31 10.74 -4.65 -5.36
C LEU A 31 11.27 -4.53 -3.92
N ASP A 32 10.45 -4.06 -2.98
CA ASP A 32 10.89 -3.75 -1.61
C ASP A 32 10.31 -4.72 -0.57
N PHE A 33 8.98 -4.79 -0.47
CA PHE A 33 8.31 -5.54 0.60
C PHE A 33 8.62 -7.03 0.56
N LEU A 34 8.43 -7.68 -0.60
CA LEU A 34 8.71 -9.11 -0.76
C LEU A 34 10.19 -9.43 -0.53
N THR A 35 11.10 -8.57 -1.00
CA THR A 35 12.54 -8.71 -0.77
C THR A 35 12.87 -8.73 0.73
N LYS A 36 12.30 -7.80 1.50
CA LYS A 36 12.49 -7.73 2.96
C LYS A 36 11.91 -8.94 3.69
N VAL A 37 10.73 -9.40 3.29
CA VAL A 37 10.13 -10.64 3.84
C VAL A 37 10.98 -11.86 3.55
N HIS A 38 11.53 -11.97 2.32
CA HIS A 38 12.44 -13.04 1.95
C HIS A 38 13.75 -12.99 2.75
N SER A 39 14.28 -11.80 3.02
CA SER A 39 15.46 -11.62 3.85
C SER A 39 15.24 -12.15 5.27
N VAL A 40 14.15 -11.76 5.94
CA VAL A 40 13.78 -12.30 7.27
C VAL A 40 13.66 -13.82 7.25
N ARG A 41 13.01 -14.37 6.22
CA ARG A 41 12.86 -15.83 6.06
C ARG A 41 14.21 -16.51 5.87
N SER A 42 15.16 -15.89 5.17
CA SER A 42 16.52 -16.44 5.01
C SER A 42 17.29 -16.40 6.32
N THR A 43 17.25 -15.27 7.03
CA THR A 43 17.95 -15.05 8.30
C THR A 43 17.46 -15.97 9.42
N THR A 44 16.19 -16.40 9.38
CA THR A 44 15.58 -17.26 10.40
C THR A 44 15.62 -18.75 10.06
N ARG A 45 16.02 -19.13 8.85
CA ARG A 45 16.17 -20.55 8.49
C ARG A 45 17.52 -21.06 8.97
N THR A 46 17.49 -21.89 10.02
CA THR A 46 18.61 -22.77 10.37
C THR A 46 18.80 -23.81 9.27
N ASP A 47 20.00 -23.93 8.73
CA ASP A 47 20.30 -24.93 7.71
C ASP A 47 20.00 -26.34 8.24
N ARG A 48 19.26 -27.12 7.43
CA ARG A 48 18.87 -28.52 7.75
C ARG A 48 20.08 -29.47 7.89
N HIS A 49 21.30 -28.98 7.68
CA HIS A 49 22.53 -29.77 7.68
C HIS A 49 23.39 -29.57 8.94
N GLY A 50 22.86 -28.94 10.00
CA GLY A 50 23.50 -28.94 11.32
C GLY A 50 24.77 -28.08 11.41
N HIS A 51 25.17 -27.39 10.35
CA HIS A 51 26.10 -26.27 10.45
C HIS A 51 25.32 -25.08 10.98
N GLN A 52 25.51 -24.82 12.27
CA GLN A 52 25.05 -23.60 12.89
C GLN A 52 25.50 -22.44 12.00
N HIS A 53 24.56 -21.66 11.49
CA HIS A 53 24.86 -20.26 11.21
C HIS A 53 25.31 -19.70 12.55
N GLU A 54 26.63 -19.59 12.67
CA GLU A 54 27.39 -19.00 13.76
C GLU A 54 26.63 -17.75 14.22
N HIS A 55 25.95 -17.89 15.37
CA HIS A 55 25.16 -16.87 16.04
C HIS A 55 24.63 -15.76 15.14
N VAL A 56 23.53 -16.01 14.41
CA VAL A 56 22.71 -14.88 13.94
C VAL A 56 22.34 -14.09 15.20
N ALA A 57 22.98 -12.95 15.40
CA ALA A 57 22.76 -12.13 16.57
C ALA A 57 21.28 -11.72 16.60
N ASP A 58 20.65 -11.73 17.77
CA ASP A 58 19.27 -11.29 17.94
C ASP A 58 19.04 -9.89 17.33
N ASN A 59 20.08 -9.04 17.32
CA ASN A 59 20.06 -7.74 16.68
C ASN A 59 19.88 -7.81 15.16
N THR A 60 20.44 -8.81 14.48
CA THR A 60 20.28 -9.03 13.03
C THR A 60 18.85 -9.42 12.69
N VAL A 61 18.25 -10.32 13.47
CA VAL A 61 16.84 -10.71 13.30
C VAL A 61 15.94 -9.50 13.56
N ARG A 62 16.17 -8.76 14.66
CA ARG A 62 15.39 -7.57 15.01
C ARG A 62 15.45 -6.53 13.89
N THR A 63 16.64 -6.21 13.39
CA THR A 63 16.83 -5.25 12.30
C THR A 63 16.09 -5.67 11.02
N ALA A 64 16.13 -6.95 10.67
CA ALA A 64 15.43 -7.47 9.50
C ALA A 64 13.90 -7.40 9.67
N VAL A 65 13.39 -7.69 10.87
CA VAL A 65 11.97 -7.56 11.21
C VAL A 65 11.54 -6.09 11.18
N ASP A 66 12.32 -5.18 11.76
CA ASP A 66 12.04 -3.74 11.75
C ASP A 66 11.94 -3.21 10.31
N ALA A 67 12.80 -3.68 9.40
CA ALA A 67 12.73 -3.32 7.99
C ALA A 67 11.41 -3.77 7.33
N VAL A 68 10.90 -4.96 7.66
CA VAL A 68 9.61 -5.45 7.18
C VAL A 68 8.46 -4.63 7.76
N LEU A 69 8.49 -4.32 9.05
CA LEU A 69 7.45 -3.52 9.71
C LEU A 69 7.37 -2.11 9.10
N ASN A 70 8.50 -1.45 8.90
CA ASN A 70 8.53 -0.14 8.23
C ASN A 70 7.97 -0.20 6.80
N SER A 71 8.31 -1.26 6.04
CA SER A 71 7.78 -1.47 4.69
C SER A 71 6.27 -1.78 4.70
N HIS A 72 5.78 -2.45 5.74
CA HIS A 72 4.35 -2.70 5.97
C HIS A 72 3.60 -1.41 6.25
N GLU A 73 4.12 -0.56 7.15
CA GLU A 73 3.49 0.72 7.47
C GLU A 73 3.32 1.61 6.24
N TYR A 74 4.35 1.70 5.40
CA TYR A 74 4.27 2.43 4.14
C TYR A 74 3.26 1.82 3.16
N THR A 75 3.20 0.49 3.06
CA THR A 75 2.18 -0.22 2.28
C THR A 75 0.76 0.15 2.74
N MET A 76 0.55 0.19 4.05
CA MET A 76 -0.74 0.55 4.65
C MET A 76 -1.09 2.01 4.38
N GLU A 77 -0.11 2.92 4.41
CA GLU A 77 -0.33 4.33 4.06
C GLU A 77 -0.74 4.49 2.59
N LEU A 78 0.00 3.85 1.66
CA LEU A 78 -0.32 3.87 0.23
C LEU A 78 -1.72 3.31 -0.05
N THR A 79 -2.05 2.17 0.56
CA THR A 79 -3.36 1.53 0.42
C THR A 79 -4.48 2.45 0.90
N ARG A 80 -4.36 3.01 2.12
CA ARG A 80 -5.35 3.96 2.64
C ARG A 80 -5.50 5.19 1.76
N LYS A 81 -4.41 5.69 1.18
CA LYS A 81 -4.47 6.84 0.27
C LYS A 81 -5.20 6.46 -1.02
N LEU A 82 -4.87 5.32 -1.62
CA LEU A 82 -5.51 4.81 -2.82
C LEU A 82 -7.00 4.57 -2.62
N GLU A 83 -7.41 3.92 -1.53
CA GLU A 83 -8.81 3.68 -1.17
C GLU A 83 -9.63 4.98 -1.13
N ARG A 84 -9.07 6.07 -0.57
CA ARG A 84 -9.75 7.37 -0.55
C ARG A 84 -10.01 7.90 -1.96
N PHE A 85 -9.05 7.78 -2.87
CA PHE A 85 -9.26 8.18 -4.27
C PHE A 85 -10.29 7.30 -4.96
N LEU A 86 -10.21 5.97 -4.81
CA LEU A 86 -11.15 5.03 -5.41
C LEU A 86 -12.58 5.26 -4.91
N ASN A 87 -12.75 5.48 -3.60
CA ASN A 87 -14.05 5.79 -3.02
C ASN A 87 -14.60 7.12 -3.54
N SER A 88 -13.77 8.16 -3.66
CA SER A 88 -14.18 9.45 -4.23
C SER A 88 -14.61 9.33 -5.68
N ILE A 89 -13.85 8.58 -6.49
CA ILE A 89 -14.17 8.29 -7.90
C ILE A 89 -15.50 7.53 -7.99
N ASN A 90 -15.69 6.50 -7.18
CA ASN A 90 -16.91 5.70 -7.17
C ASN A 90 -18.14 6.55 -6.85
N ARG A 91 -18.06 7.42 -5.83
CA ARG A 91 -19.15 8.33 -5.47
C ARG A 91 -19.53 9.28 -6.61
N GLU A 92 -18.55 9.88 -7.27
CA GLU A 92 -18.80 10.82 -8.37
C GLU A 92 -19.33 10.11 -9.62
N MET A 93 -18.80 8.93 -9.95
CA MET A 93 -19.32 8.10 -11.05
C MET A 93 -20.78 7.69 -10.81
N HIS A 94 -21.14 7.29 -9.60
CA HIS A 94 -22.52 7.01 -9.25
C HIS A 94 -23.41 8.25 -9.40
N ALA A 95 -22.97 9.42 -8.96
CA ALA A 95 -23.72 10.66 -9.13
C ALA A 95 -23.96 11.02 -10.62
N LEU A 96 -22.96 10.78 -11.48
CA LEU A 96 -23.08 11.01 -12.92
C LEU A 96 -24.03 10.02 -13.61
N VAL A 97 -23.97 8.73 -13.23
CA VAL A 97 -24.78 7.66 -13.84
C VAL A 97 -26.22 7.69 -13.35
N SER A 98 -26.46 8.01 -12.07
CA SER A 98 -27.82 8.07 -11.50
C SER A 98 -28.62 9.30 -11.96
N GLY A 99 -28.00 10.25 -12.64
CA GLY A 99 -28.62 11.50 -13.10
C GLY A 99 -29.01 12.44 -11.96
N PRO A 100 -29.26 13.73 -12.23
CA PRO A 100 -29.86 14.62 -11.25
C PRO A 100 -31.25 14.08 -10.91
N SER A 101 -31.44 13.59 -9.68
CA SER A 101 -32.75 13.25 -9.14
C SER A 101 -33.67 14.44 -9.42
N ALA A 102 -34.76 14.17 -10.15
CA ALA A 102 -35.75 15.15 -10.56
C ALA A 102 -36.30 15.90 -9.33
N LYS A 103 -35.67 17.03 -9.00
CA LYS A 103 -36.25 18.08 -8.19
C LYS A 103 -36.73 19.15 -9.14
N ASN A 104 -38.00 19.05 -9.53
CA ASN A 104 -39.03 20.01 -9.14
C ASN A 104 -40.35 19.65 -9.82
N SER A 105 -41.31 19.26 -8.97
CA SER A 105 -42.75 19.36 -9.20
C SER A 105 -43.18 20.81 -9.42
#